data_AF-A0A397VFL5-F1
#
_entry.id   AF-A0A397VFL5-F1
#
_cell.length_a   1.000
_cell.length_b   1.000
_cell.length_c   1.000
_cell.angle_alpha   90.00
_cell.angle_beta   90.00
_cell.angle_gamma   90.00
#
_symmetry.space_group_name_H-M   'P 1'
#
loop_
_entity.id
_entity.type
_entity.pdbx_description
1 polymer ?
#
loop_
_entity_poly.entity_id
_entity_poly.type
_entity_poly.pdbx_seq_one_letter_code
_entity_poly.pdbx_strand_id
1 'polypeptide(L)'
;MNESFNRVKLNYADKKVDYSKSFLVRHAFAILHNNDGLLEMLITIRQAGNFIEFSEQNQINIGKIWKQRENKCKCNIAKINEKNTLRAKKIAEMRKQMEEFDFSKDLIPYGIVIKDSIINQEFRLSFANLIPDFDGYILCKGCSCFPKRSPKGGLCNLCYYYNEHGLSKYIINEKFYNNDDLEKKNPTELINSIINDFFKLNDYQELQRKSIESFLKGQNTLTILPSGARKTLIFLVSSILSRTLTVVFTPLKAIMENQLPLDIQEKIFSEVAAGITKDLWTTPEKFIKSSKFRQFLHNVSQTCGIQFVIDELHCILEFGHFRLVYPLVSSPFSLK
;
A
#
# COMPACT_ATOMS: atom_id res chain seq x y z
N MET A 1 -38.83 -29.73 -17.32
CA MET A 1 -38.18 -28.81 -18.29
C MET A 1 -39.06 -27.57 -18.35
N ASN A 2 -38.68 -26.34 -18.02
CA ASN A 2 -37.41 -25.65 -17.80
C ASN A 2 -37.64 -24.66 -16.63
N GLU A 3 -36.80 -24.61 -15.60
CA GLU A 3 -35.56 -23.82 -15.57
C GLU A 3 -35.70 -22.42 -16.20
N SER A 4 -36.18 -21.44 -15.42
CA SER A 4 -35.86 -20.01 -15.66
C SER A 4 -36.25 -19.04 -14.53
N PHE A 5 -36.90 -19.46 -13.45
CA PHE A 5 -37.31 -18.52 -12.39
C PHE A 5 -36.30 -18.23 -11.28
N ASN A 6 -35.06 -18.70 -11.38
CA ASN A 6 -34.00 -18.40 -10.40
C ASN A 6 -32.71 -17.99 -11.11
N ARG A 7 -32.51 -16.67 -11.27
CA ARG A 7 -31.22 -15.95 -11.21
C ARG A 7 -31.41 -14.51 -11.72
N VAL A 8 -32.06 -13.67 -10.92
CA VAL A 8 -31.66 -12.26 -10.89
C VAL A 8 -30.81 -12.11 -9.64
N LYS A 9 -29.49 -12.31 -9.80
CA LYS A 9 -28.53 -11.71 -8.87
C LYS A 9 -28.72 -10.21 -9.02
N LEU A 10 -29.26 -9.57 -7.98
CA LEU A 10 -29.17 -8.11 -7.86
C LEU A 10 -27.68 -7.77 -7.78
N ASN A 11 -27.09 -7.41 -8.92
CA ASN A 11 -25.78 -6.78 -8.97
C ASN A 11 -25.98 -5.36 -8.41
N TYR A 12 -25.52 -5.15 -7.17
CA TYR A 12 -25.34 -3.82 -6.61
C TYR A 12 -24.18 -3.15 -7.35
N ALA A 13 -24.52 -2.48 -8.45
CA ALA A 13 -23.59 -1.69 -9.25
C ALA A 13 -24.20 -0.32 -9.51
N ASP A 14 -24.73 0.35 -8.50
CA ASP A 14 -24.72 1.81 -8.43
C ASP A 14 -25.04 2.28 -7.01
N LYS A 15 -24.23 3.18 -6.47
CA LYS A 15 -24.39 3.75 -5.13
C LYS A 15 -25.06 5.12 -5.19
N LYS A 16 -26.03 5.29 -6.08
CA LYS A 16 -26.94 6.44 -6.12
C LYS A 16 -28.34 5.98 -5.73
N VAL A 17 -28.59 5.90 -4.43
CA VAL A 17 -29.96 5.85 -3.91
C VAL A 17 -30.40 7.30 -3.73
N ASP A 18 -31.40 7.74 -4.49
CA ASP A 18 -32.04 9.03 -4.28
C ASP A 18 -32.72 9.06 -2.91
N TYR A 19 -32.24 9.93 -2.03
CA TYR A 19 -32.64 10.05 -0.63
C TYR A 19 -33.86 10.96 -0.45
N SER A 20 -35.05 10.53 -0.87
CA SER A 20 -36.29 11.32 -0.66
C SER A 20 -37.52 10.51 -0.21
N LYS A 21 -37.35 9.48 0.64
CA LYS A 21 -38.50 8.78 1.27
C LYS A 21 -38.51 8.80 2.81
N SER A 22 -39.72 8.74 3.36
CA SER A 22 -40.09 8.94 4.76
C SER A 22 -39.41 7.96 5.73
N PHE A 23 -39.37 8.30 7.03
CA PHE A 23 -38.74 7.53 8.11
C PHE A 23 -39.17 6.05 8.14
N LEU A 24 -40.44 5.76 7.83
CA LEU A 24 -40.98 4.39 7.73
C LEU A 24 -40.26 3.53 6.67
N VAL A 25 -39.93 4.11 5.52
CA VAL A 25 -39.19 3.42 4.45
C VAL A 25 -37.74 3.17 4.87
N ARG A 26 -37.13 4.10 5.61
CA ARG A 26 -35.76 3.95 6.14
C ARG A 26 -35.69 2.87 7.23
N HIS A 27 -36.67 2.82 8.11
CA HIS A 27 -36.78 1.80 9.15
C HIS A 27 -36.95 0.40 8.54
N ALA A 28 -37.79 0.28 7.51
CA ALA A 28 -37.94 -0.96 6.76
C ALA A 28 -36.62 -1.40 6.08
N PHE A 29 -35.87 -0.49 5.45
CA PHE A 29 -34.56 -0.85 4.87
C PHE A 29 -33.48 -1.20 5.91
N ALA A 30 -33.52 -0.60 7.11
CA ALA A 30 -32.63 -0.98 8.21
C ALA A 30 -32.97 -2.38 8.76
N ILE A 31 -34.27 -2.70 8.83
CA ILE A 31 -34.76 -4.05 9.18
C ILE A 31 -34.28 -5.10 8.15
N LEU A 32 -34.23 -4.77 6.85
CA LEU A 32 -33.65 -5.68 5.83
C LEU A 32 -32.17 -6.02 6.08
N HIS A 33 -31.42 -5.13 6.74
CA HIS A 33 -30.02 -5.38 7.08
C HIS A 33 -29.86 -6.30 8.29
N ASN A 34 -30.78 -6.21 9.27
CA ASN A 34 -30.78 -7.02 10.49
C ASN A 34 -31.74 -8.23 10.47
N ASN A 35 -32.54 -8.38 9.41
CA ASN A 35 -33.39 -9.52 9.04
C ASN A 35 -34.44 -10.03 10.04
N ASP A 36 -34.77 -9.28 11.09
CA ASP A 36 -35.91 -9.61 11.97
C ASP A 36 -37.21 -9.01 11.41
N GLY A 37 -38.23 -9.84 11.18
CA GLY A 37 -39.57 -9.36 10.81
C GLY A 37 -39.78 -8.99 9.34
N LEU A 38 -39.19 -9.74 8.39
CA LEU A 38 -39.33 -9.52 6.94
C LEU A 38 -40.81 -9.50 6.48
N LEU A 39 -41.66 -10.33 7.10
CA LEU A 39 -43.08 -10.39 6.78
C LEU A 39 -43.80 -9.12 7.28
N GLU A 40 -43.61 -8.74 8.55
CA GLU A 40 -44.18 -7.51 9.10
C GLU A 40 -43.75 -6.29 8.28
N MET A 41 -42.47 -6.21 7.92
CA MET A 41 -41.93 -5.13 7.11
C MET A 41 -42.59 -5.06 5.71
N LEU A 42 -42.72 -6.19 5.01
CA LEU A 42 -43.36 -6.21 3.69
C LEU A 42 -44.85 -5.84 3.77
N ILE A 43 -45.52 -6.23 4.86
CA ILE A 43 -46.90 -5.81 5.14
C ILE A 43 -46.95 -4.29 5.36
N THR A 44 -46.07 -3.72 6.19
CA THR A 44 -46.01 -2.27 6.45
C THR A 44 -45.74 -1.46 5.18
N ILE A 45 -44.84 -1.92 4.31
CA ILE A 45 -44.56 -1.24 3.03
C ILE A 45 -45.79 -1.24 2.12
N ARG A 46 -46.50 -2.38 2.04
CA ARG A 46 -47.69 -2.49 1.20
C ARG A 46 -48.84 -1.62 1.70
N GLN A 47 -49.05 -1.61 3.01
CA GLN A 47 -50.02 -0.73 3.68
C GLN A 47 -49.69 0.75 3.44
N ALA A 48 -48.43 1.15 3.62
CA ALA A 48 -47.99 2.53 3.37
C ALA A 48 -48.09 2.96 1.89
N GLY A 49 -48.11 2.00 0.97
CA GLY A 49 -48.25 2.23 -0.47
C GLY A 49 -49.67 1.99 -1.03
N ASN A 50 -50.68 1.77 -0.19
CA ASN A 50 -52.05 1.43 -0.59
C ASN A 50 -52.15 0.20 -1.54
N PHE A 51 -51.30 -0.81 -1.35
CA PHE A 51 -51.35 -2.05 -2.12
C PHE A 51 -52.22 -3.11 -1.42
N ILE A 52 -52.81 -4.03 -2.21
CA ILE A 52 -53.62 -5.16 -1.71
C ILE A 52 -52.80 -6.01 -0.72
N GLU A 53 -53.44 -6.51 0.34
CA GLU A 53 -52.80 -7.40 1.31
C GLU A 53 -52.30 -8.71 0.69
N PHE A 54 -51.35 -9.36 1.35
CA PHE A 54 -50.87 -10.67 0.91
C PHE A 54 -51.93 -11.74 1.17
N SER A 55 -52.18 -12.59 0.18
CA SER A 55 -52.93 -13.83 0.39
C SER A 55 -52.23 -14.73 1.41
N GLU A 56 -53.00 -15.59 2.09
CA GLU A 56 -52.51 -16.53 3.10
C GLU A 56 -51.35 -17.40 2.58
N GLN A 57 -51.48 -17.90 1.34
CA GLN A 57 -50.42 -18.68 0.70
C GLN A 57 -49.12 -17.89 0.49
N ASN A 58 -49.22 -16.59 0.17
CA ASN A 58 -48.06 -15.73 0.01
C ASN A 58 -47.39 -15.45 1.37
N GLN A 59 -48.17 -15.26 2.43
CA GLN A 59 -47.61 -15.10 3.78
C GLN A 59 -46.84 -16.35 4.21
N ILE A 60 -47.39 -17.55 3.96
CA ILE A 60 -46.72 -18.83 4.23
C ILE A 60 -45.41 -18.96 3.43
N ASN A 61 -45.43 -18.60 2.15
CA ASN A 61 -44.24 -18.67 1.29
C ASN A 61 -43.15 -17.68 1.75
N ILE A 62 -43.52 -16.46 2.13
CA ILE A 62 -42.60 -15.45 2.68
C ILE A 62 -42.00 -15.95 4.00
N GLY A 63 -42.80 -16.55 4.88
CA GLY A 63 -42.33 -17.16 6.13
C GLY A 63 -41.31 -18.29 5.90
N LYS A 64 -41.53 -19.15 4.90
CA LYS A 64 -40.55 -20.19 4.51
C LYS A 64 -39.23 -19.60 4.01
N ILE A 65 -39.28 -18.57 3.18
CA ILE A 65 -38.10 -17.87 2.66
C ILE A 65 -37.32 -17.22 3.82
N TRP A 66 -38.03 -16.59 4.76
CA TRP A 66 -37.42 -16.00 5.94
C TRP A 66 -36.68 -17.04 6.78
N LYS A 67 -37.33 -18.16 7.12
CA LYS A 67 -36.73 -19.24 7.92
C LYS A 67 -35.49 -19.87 7.27
N GLN A 68 -35.52 -20.07 5.94
CA GLN A 68 -34.35 -20.54 5.19
C GLN A 68 -33.19 -19.54 5.23
N ARG A 69 -33.48 -18.24 5.13
CA ARG A 69 -32.47 -17.19 5.19
C ARG A 69 -31.90 -17.02 6.59
N GLU A 70 -32.72 -17.08 7.62
CA GLU A 70 -32.30 -17.01 9.02
C GLU A 70 -31.28 -18.11 9.35
N ASN A 71 -31.58 -19.35 8.95
CA ASN A 71 -30.66 -20.48 9.10
C ASN A 71 -29.33 -20.24 8.36
N LYS A 72 -29.39 -19.66 7.15
CA LYS A 72 -28.19 -19.33 6.37
C LYS A 72 -27.37 -18.21 7.02
N CYS A 73 -28.03 -17.19 7.59
CA CYS A 73 -27.38 -16.12 8.35
C CYS A 73 -26.68 -16.68 9.59
N LYS A 74 -27.34 -17.55 10.37
CA LYS A 74 -26.74 -18.23 11.52
C LYS A 74 -25.47 -19.01 11.13
N CYS A 75 -25.53 -19.79 10.05
CA CYS A 75 -24.35 -20.49 9.52
C CYS A 75 -23.24 -19.55 9.05
N ASN A 76 -23.58 -18.43 8.41
CA ASN A 76 -22.60 -17.44 7.95
C ASN A 76 -21.94 -16.72 9.13
N ILE A 77 -22.71 -16.32 10.15
CA ILE A 77 -22.19 -15.70 11.38
C ILE A 77 -21.24 -16.66 12.09
N ALA A 78 -21.60 -17.95 12.21
CA ALA A 78 -20.72 -18.96 12.80
C ALA A 78 -19.39 -19.07 12.03
N LYS A 79 -19.43 -19.16 10.69
CA LYS A 79 -18.22 -19.19 9.83
C LYS A 79 -17.39 -17.90 9.92
N ILE A 80 -18.04 -16.74 10.04
CA ILE A 80 -17.36 -15.45 10.21
C ILE A 80 -16.67 -15.40 11.57
N ASN A 81 -17.34 -15.85 12.62
CA ASN A 81 -16.79 -15.88 13.98
C ASN A 81 -15.60 -16.86 14.08
N GLU A 82 -15.67 -18.02 13.44
CA GLU A 82 -14.57 -18.98 13.34
C GLU A 82 -13.36 -18.38 12.58
N LYS A 83 -13.60 -17.70 11.46
CA LYS A 83 -12.54 -16.97 10.75
C LYS A 83 -11.94 -15.85 11.60
N ASN A 84 -12.76 -15.13 12.36
CA ASN A 84 -12.32 -14.04 13.23
C ASN A 84 -11.49 -14.55 14.41
N THR A 85 -11.86 -15.68 15.03
CA THR A 85 -11.07 -16.29 16.10
C THR A 85 -9.74 -16.85 15.59
N LEU A 86 -9.73 -17.51 14.42
CA LEU A 86 -8.49 -17.95 13.78
C LEU A 86 -7.56 -16.77 13.45
N ARG A 87 -8.12 -15.68 12.92
CA ARG A 87 -7.38 -14.45 12.62
C ARG A 87 -6.84 -13.79 13.88
N ALA A 88 -7.60 -13.79 14.98
CA ALA A 88 -7.16 -13.26 16.27
C ALA A 88 -5.97 -14.06 16.84
N LYS A 89 -6.01 -15.39 16.76
CA LYS A 89 -4.88 -16.26 17.16
C LYS A 89 -3.63 -15.98 16.34
N LYS A 90 -3.76 -15.91 15.01
CA LYS A 90 -2.64 -15.58 14.11
C LYS A 90 -2.06 -14.20 14.44
N ILE A 91 -2.90 -13.19 14.69
CA ILE A 91 -2.45 -11.85 15.10
C ILE A 91 -1.71 -11.89 16.45
N ALA A 92 -2.15 -12.72 17.41
CA ALA A 92 -1.49 -12.85 18.71
C ALA A 92 -0.09 -13.48 18.60
N GLU A 93 0.07 -14.55 17.81
CA GLU A 93 1.38 -15.16 17.54
C GLU A 93 2.34 -14.17 16.86
N MET A 94 1.84 -13.43 15.88
CA MET A 94 2.65 -12.42 15.19
C MET A 94 3.04 -11.25 16.10
N ARG A 95 2.15 -10.82 17.00
CA ARG A 95 2.48 -9.79 18.01
C ARG A 95 3.60 -10.22 18.93
N LYS A 96 3.61 -11.49 19.35
CA LYS A 96 4.65 -12.05 20.21
C LYS A 96 6.03 -12.01 19.53
N GLN A 97 6.10 -12.32 18.24
CA GLN A 97 7.33 -12.19 17.44
C GLN A 97 7.75 -10.72 17.27
N MET A 98 6.80 -9.79 17.09
CA MET A 98 7.10 -8.36 16.93
C MET A 98 7.62 -7.68 18.20
N GLU A 99 7.38 -8.22 19.39
CA GLU A 99 7.87 -7.64 20.66
C GLU A 99 9.39 -7.78 20.81
N GLU A 100 9.99 -8.82 20.22
CA GLU A 100 11.42 -9.15 20.34
C GLU A 100 12.33 -8.30 19.44
N PHE A 101 11.83 -7.74 18.34
CA PHE A 101 12.67 -6.89 17.48
C PHE A 101 12.91 -5.52 18.09
N ASP A 102 14.20 -5.23 18.26
CA ASP A 102 14.71 -3.99 18.83
C ASP A 102 14.97 -2.95 17.72
N PHE A 103 13.97 -2.10 17.49
CA PHE A 103 14.08 -0.97 16.57
C PHE A 103 14.98 0.16 17.08
N SER A 104 15.55 0.06 18.30
CA SER A 104 16.45 1.07 18.85
C SER A 104 17.91 0.91 18.41
N LYS A 105 18.26 -0.23 17.82
CA LYS A 105 19.62 -0.48 17.32
C LYS A 105 20.03 0.52 16.24
N ASP A 106 21.32 0.88 16.25
CA ASP A 106 21.93 1.68 15.20
C ASP A 106 21.82 0.98 13.85
N LEU A 107 21.52 1.75 12.81
CA LEU A 107 21.39 1.25 11.43
C LEU A 107 22.74 1.00 10.76
N ILE A 108 23.79 1.70 11.19
CA ILE A 108 25.12 1.64 10.57
C ILE A 108 25.68 0.20 10.55
N PRO A 109 25.65 -0.57 11.67
CA PRO A 109 26.10 -1.97 11.66
C PRO A 109 25.35 -2.83 10.63
N TYR A 110 24.02 -2.68 10.52
CA TYR A 110 23.22 -3.44 9.55
C TYR A 110 23.62 -3.10 8.11
N GLY A 111 23.84 -1.82 7.81
CA GLY A 111 24.30 -1.38 6.49
C GLY A 111 25.65 -1.99 6.11
N ILE A 112 26.61 -2.02 7.04
CA ILE A 112 27.94 -2.60 6.81
C ILE A 112 27.85 -4.11 6.55
N VAL A 113 27.13 -4.85 7.41
CA VAL A 113 26.95 -6.31 7.27
C VAL A 113 26.35 -6.67 5.91
N ILE A 114 25.37 -5.90 5.45
CA ILE A 114 24.74 -6.13 4.14
C ILE A 114 25.71 -5.82 3.00
N LYS A 115 26.49 -4.73 3.10
CA LYS A 115 27.52 -4.40 2.11
C LYS A 115 28.55 -5.53 1.97
N ASP A 116 29.04 -6.06 3.08
CA ASP A 116 30.00 -7.17 3.10
C ASP A 116 29.38 -8.44 2.50
N SER A 117 28.14 -8.77 2.86
CA SER A 117 27.40 -9.90 2.31
C SER A 117 27.18 -9.77 0.79
N ILE A 118 26.96 -8.56 0.27
CA ILE A 118 26.86 -8.30 -1.17
C ILE A 118 28.20 -8.53 -1.87
N ILE A 119 29.30 -8.05 -1.28
CA ILE A 119 30.66 -8.22 -1.81
C ILE A 119 31.03 -9.72 -1.87
N ASN A 120 30.63 -10.48 -0.86
CA ASN A 120 30.87 -11.92 -0.74
C ASN A 120 29.85 -12.79 -1.51
N GLN A 121 28.85 -12.19 -2.17
CA GLN A 121 27.77 -12.89 -2.90
C GLN A 121 26.87 -13.78 -2.02
N GLU A 122 26.74 -13.44 -0.74
CA GLU A 122 25.90 -14.17 0.23
C GLU A 122 24.55 -13.48 0.46
N PHE A 123 24.39 -12.25 -0.05
CA PHE A 123 23.21 -11.44 0.19
C PHE A 123 21.96 -11.98 -0.52
N ARG A 124 20.83 -11.99 0.18
CA ARG A 124 19.51 -12.38 -0.35
C ARG A 124 18.44 -11.36 0.05
N LEU A 125 17.68 -10.90 -0.94
CA LEU A 125 16.56 -9.98 -0.76
C LEU A 125 15.40 -10.56 0.04
N SER A 126 14.72 -9.69 0.78
CA SER A 126 13.52 -9.94 1.57
C SER A 126 12.38 -10.53 0.74
N PHE A 127 12.24 -10.11 -0.53
CA PHE A 127 11.22 -10.61 -1.46
C PHE A 127 11.72 -11.68 -2.44
N ALA A 128 12.97 -12.15 -2.33
CA ALA A 128 13.54 -13.12 -3.28
C ALA A 128 12.65 -14.35 -3.49
N ASN A 129 12.06 -14.86 -2.41
CA ASN A 129 11.18 -16.04 -2.44
C ASN A 129 9.83 -15.79 -3.11
N LEU A 130 9.46 -14.52 -3.35
CA LEU A 130 8.24 -14.15 -4.07
C LEU A 130 8.44 -14.13 -5.59
N ILE A 131 9.69 -14.16 -6.06
CA ILE A 131 10.03 -14.16 -7.48
C ILE A 131 10.32 -15.60 -7.91
N PRO A 132 9.56 -16.17 -8.86
CA PRO A 132 9.86 -17.47 -9.44
C PRO A 132 11.29 -17.51 -10.02
N ASP A 133 12.00 -18.62 -9.80
CA ASP A 133 13.34 -18.86 -10.33
C ASP A 133 14.38 -17.80 -9.97
N PHE A 134 14.19 -17.08 -8.85
CA PHE A 134 15.13 -16.03 -8.42
C PHE A 134 16.57 -16.53 -8.34
N ASP A 135 16.76 -17.75 -7.86
CA ASP A 135 18.07 -18.41 -7.70
C ASP A 135 18.71 -18.84 -9.03
N GLY A 136 17.94 -18.89 -10.12
CA GLY A 136 18.46 -19.15 -11.46
C GLY A 136 19.04 -17.91 -12.14
N TYR A 137 18.78 -16.71 -11.60
CA TYR A 137 19.30 -15.48 -12.19
C TYR A 137 20.75 -15.22 -11.81
N ILE A 138 21.55 -14.81 -12.79
CA ILE A 138 22.84 -14.21 -12.50
C ILE A 138 22.60 -12.76 -12.02
N LEU A 139 22.82 -12.53 -10.73
CA LEU A 139 22.53 -11.26 -10.08
C LEU A 139 23.57 -10.17 -10.45
N CYS A 140 23.14 -8.92 -10.28
CA CYS A 140 23.94 -7.73 -10.45
C CYS A 140 25.12 -7.70 -9.46
N LYS A 141 26.34 -7.47 -9.94
CA LYS A 141 27.53 -7.36 -9.07
C LYS A 141 27.53 -6.09 -8.20
N GLY A 142 26.75 -5.07 -8.59
CA GLY A 142 26.67 -3.78 -7.91
C GLY A 142 25.71 -3.76 -6.71
N CYS A 143 24.61 -4.52 -6.77
CA CYS A 143 23.59 -4.55 -5.71
C CYS A 143 23.19 -5.95 -5.24
N SER A 144 23.49 -7.00 -6.01
CA SER A 144 23.02 -8.38 -5.79
C SER A 144 21.50 -8.51 -5.64
N CYS A 145 20.73 -7.52 -6.12
CA CYS A 145 19.28 -7.46 -5.96
C CYS A 145 18.51 -7.87 -7.23
N PHE A 146 19.05 -7.55 -8.40
CA PHE A 146 18.34 -7.68 -9.66
C PHE A 146 19.18 -8.46 -10.68
N PRO A 147 18.56 -9.15 -11.64
CA PRO A 147 19.28 -9.82 -12.72
C PRO A 147 20.20 -8.86 -13.46
N LYS A 148 21.42 -9.30 -13.77
CA LYS A 148 22.32 -8.52 -14.63
C LYS A 148 21.72 -8.43 -16.03
N ARG A 149 21.83 -7.26 -16.66
CA ARG A 149 21.36 -7.03 -18.05
C ARG A 149 22.48 -6.57 -18.99
N SER A 150 23.56 -5.99 -18.46
CA SER A 150 24.73 -5.63 -19.27
C SER A 150 25.74 -6.78 -19.34
N PRO A 151 26.09 -7.28 -20.56
CA PRO A 151 27.13 -8.28 -20.75
C PRO A 151 28.52 -7.78 -20.31
N LYS A 152 28.80 -6.48 -20.48
CA LYS A 152 30.13 -5.89 -20.28
C LYS A 152 30.39 -5.33 -18.87
N GLY A 153 29.35 -5.14 -18.05
CA GLY A 153 29.51 -4.55 -16.71
C GLY A 153 29.01 -5.41 -15.55
N GLY A 154 28.24 -6.48 -15.81
CA GLY A 154 27.66 -7.30 -14.74
C GLY A 154 26.66 -6.55 -13.85
N LEU A 155 26.15 -5.40 -14.32
CA LEU A 155 25.19 -4.56 -13.61
C LEU A 155 23.75 -4.84 -14.07
N CYS A 156 22.77 -4.64 -13.18
CA CYS A 156 21.36 -4.53 -13.56
C CYS A 156 21.08 -3.17 -14.21
N ASN A 157 19.89 -2.99 -14.78
CA ASN A 157 19.49 -1.73 -15.42
C ASN A 157 19.65 -0.51 -14.51
N LEU A 158 19.31 -0.64 -13.23
CA LEU A 158 19.38 0.47 -12.29
C LEU A 158 20.81 0.85 -11.93
N CYS A 159 21.65 -0.12 -11.55
CA CYS A 159 23.07 0.16 -11.26
C CYS A 159 23.82 0.65 -12.50
N TYR A 160 23.49 0.11 -13.68
CA TYR A 160 24.04 0.61 -14.94
C TYR A 160 23.64 2.07 -15.17
N TYR A 161 22.35 2.40 -15.03
CA TYR A 161 21.88 3.78 -15.13
C TYR A 161 22.63 4.71 -14.17
N TYR A 162 22.80 4.33 -12.90
CA TYR A 162 23.56 5.14 -11.96
C TYR A 162 25.01 5.37 -12.39
N ASN A 163 25.65 4.34 -12.92
CA ASN A 163 27.03 4.42 -13.42
C ASN A 163 27.16 5.41 -14.59
N GLU A 164 26.29 5.30 -15.59
CA GLU A 164 26.33 6.16 -16.80
C GLU A 164 25.93 7.62 -16.52
N HIS A 165 25.20 7.86 -15.42
CA HIS A 165 24.66 9.16 -15.07
C HIS A 165 25.39 9.87 -13.92
N GLY A 166 26.57 9.40 -13.49
CA GLY A 166 27.36 10.05 -12.43
C GLY A 166 26.70 9.94 -11.05
N LEU A 167 25.90 8.89 -10.85
CA LEU A 167 25.24 8.55 -9.60
C LEU A 167 25.84 7.26 -9.02
N SER A 168 27.09 6.93 -9.34
CA SER A 168 27.70 5.64 -8.98
C SER A 168 27.70 5.39 -7.47
N LYS A 169 27.75 6.45 -6.65
CA LYS A 169 27.52 6.42 -5.19
C LYS A 169 26.19 5.82 -4.72
N TYR A 170 25.21 5.65 -5.61
CA TYR A 170 23.92 5.02 -5.30
C TYR A 170 23.99 3.49 -5.43
N ILE A 171 25.08 2.97 -6.01
CA ILE A 171 25.39 1.55 -6.07
C ILE A 171 25.92 1.13 -4.69
N ILE A 172 25.55 -0.07 -4.23
CA ILE A 172 25.91 -0.52 -2.88
C ILE A 172 27.38 -0.95 -2.82
N ASN A 173 27.83 -1.66 -3.86
CA ASN A 173 29.21 -2.11 -3.97
C ASN A 173 30.12 -0.96 -4.46
N GLU A 174 30.96 -0.46 -3.56
CA GLU A 174 31.83 0.70 -3.76
C GLU A 174 32.90 0.46 -4.84
N LYS A 175 33.15 -0.79 -5.23
CA LYS A 175 34.03 -1.13 -6.37
C LYS A 175 33.55 -0.56 -7.71
N PHE A 176 32.27 -0.18 -7.79
CA PHE A 176 31.67 0.43 -8.97
C PHE A 176 31.56 1.96 -8.85
N TYR A 177 32.19 2.58 -7.85
CA TYR A 177 32.25 4.03 -7.75
C TYR A 177 33.24 4.57 -8.78
N ASN A 178 32.79 5.55 -9.54
CA ASN A 178 33.64 6.25 -10.49
C ASN A 178 34.13 7.56 -9.88
N ASN A 179 35.42 7.84 -10.08
CA ASN A 179 36.02 9.12 -9.69
C ASN A 179 35.45 10.30 -10.50
N ASP A 180 34.90 10.00 -11.69
CA ASP A 180 34.18 10.93 -12.55
C ASP A 180 32.69 11.08 -12.16
N ASP A 181 32.33 10.87 -10.90
CA ASP A 181 31.09 11.42 -10.31
C ASP A 181 31.20 12.98 -10.30
N LEU A 182 31.35 13.56 -11.49
CA LEU A 182 31.61 14.96 -11.75
C LEU A 182 30.32 15.65 -12.18
N GLU A 183 30.04 16.72 -11.45
CA GLU A 183 29.07 17.79 -11.69
C GLU A 183 27.60 17.38 -11.84
N LYS A 184 26.74 18.10 -11.12
CA LYS A 184 25.28 17.91 -11.11
C LYS A 184 24.75 17.93 -12.54
N LYS A 185 24.58 16.77 -13.18
CA LYS A 185 23.76 16.65 -14.39
C LYS A 185 22.44 17.35 -14.09
N ASN A 186 21.96 18.15 -15.06
CA ASN A 186 20.75 18.93 -14.88
C ASN A 186 19.64 17.99 -14.38
N PRO A 187 18.97 18.27 -13.25
CA PRO A 187 17.92 17.40 -12.72
C PRO A 187 16.87 17.03 -13.79
N THR A 188 16.59 17.95 -14.71
CA THR A 188 15.71 17.73 -15.86
C THR A 188 16.18 16.57 -16.75
N GLU A 189 17.48 16.52 -17.06
CA GLU A 189 18.06 15.48 -17.92
C GLU A 189 18.03 14.12 -17.24
N LEU A 190 18.34 14.06 -15.94
CA LEU A 190 18.24 12.83 -15.15
C LEU A 190 16.80 12.30 -15.11
N ILE A 191 15.83 13.19 -14.88
CA ILE A 191 14.41 12.83 -14.87
C ILE A 191 13.99 12.29 -16.23
N ASN A 192 14.36 12.96 -17.31
CA ASN A 192 14.00 12.53 -18.67
C ASN A 192 14.66 11.19 -19.03
N SER A 193 15.95 11.02 -18.71
CA SER A 193 16.66 9.78 -19.03
C SER A 193 16.07 8.60 -18.25
N ILE A 194 15.77 8.75 -16.96
CA ILE A 194 15.22 7.63 -16.20
C ILE A 194 13.82 7.23 -16.64
N ILE A 195 12.98 8.20 -17.01
CA ILE A 195 11.64 7.93 -17.53
C ILE A 195 11.70 7.19 -18.88
N ASN A 196 12.61 7.59 -19.75
CA ASN A 196 12.80 6.94 -21.05
C ASN A 196 13.50 5.57 -20.93
N ASP A 197 14.59 5.50 -20.17
CA ASP A 197 15.47 4.32 -20.13
C ASP A 197 14.92 3.23 -19.23
N PHE A 198 14.32 3.61 -18.10
CA PHE A 198 13.80 2.67 -17.12
C PHE A 198 12.31 2.41 -17.28
N PHE A 199 11.49 3.46 -17.42
CA PHE A 199 10.03 3.33 -17.51
C PHE A 199 9.51 3.19 -18.94
N LYS A 200 10.33 3.45 -19.97
CA LYS A 200 9.96 3.35 -21.39
C LYS A 200 8.74 4.21 -21.76
N LEU A 201 8.65 5.40 -21.16
CA LEU A 201 7.55 6.34 -21.39
C LEU A 201 8.05 7.56 -22.14
N ASN A 202 7.44 7.85 -23.30
CA ASN A 202 7.82 9.00 -24.13
C ASN A 202 6.98 10.26 -23.79
N ASP A 203 5.78 10.07 -23.23
CA ASP A 203 4.85 11.15 -22.92
C ASP A 203 4.85 11.46 -21.42
N TYR A 204 5.67 12.43 -21.05
CA TYR A 204 5.81 12.92 -19.68
C TYR A 204 5.29 14.35 -19.55
N GLN A 205 4.40 14.60 -18.59
CA GLN A 205 3.73 15.90 -18.46
C GLN A 205 4.58 16.91 -17.70
N GLU A 206 4.56 18.18 -18.11
CA GLU A 206 5.35 19.26 -17.49
C GLU A 206 5.10 19.39 -15.97
N LEU A 207 3.86 19.20 -15.50
CA LEU A 207 3.51 19.25 -14.08
C LEU A 207 4.11 18.10 -13.28
N GLN A 208 4.23 16.91 -13.88
CA GLN A 208 4.95 15.80 -13.24
C GLN A 208 6.42 16.20 -13.08
N ARG A 209 7.05 16.81 -14.11
CA ARG A 209 8.45 17.27 -14.08
C ARG A 209 8.70 18.22 -12.94
N LYS A 210 7.90 19.27 -12.88
CA LYS A 210 7.99 20.29 -11.83
C LYS A 210 7.83 19.66 -10.44
N SER A 211 6.94 18.68 -10.30
CA SER A 211 6.73 17.99 -9.03
C SER A 211 7.97 17.18 -8.60
N ILE A 212 8.59 16.44 -9.52
CA ILE A 212 9.81 15.67 -9.24
C ILE A 212 10.98 16.61 -8.93
N GLU A 213 11.18 17.67 -9.71
CA GLU A 213 12.25 18.64 -9.47
C GLU A 213 12.11 19.33 -8.11
N SER A 214 10.89 19.70 -7.76
CA SER A 214 10.56 20.30 -6.46
C SER A 214 10.88 19.31 -5.33
N PHE A 215 10.50 18.04 -5.48
CA PHE A 215 10.81 16.97 -4.52
C PHE A 215 12.32 16.75 -4.36
N LEU A 216 13.07 16.66 -5.45
CA LEU A 216 14.54 16.47 -5.43
C LEU A 216 15.28 17.68 -4.84
N LYS A 217 14.68 18.87 -4.87
CA LYS A 217 15.19 20.08 -4.19
C LYS A 217 14.83 20.14 -2.70
N GLY A 218 14.11 19.14 -2.17
CA GLY A 218 13.65 19.12 -0.79
C GLY A 218 12.54 20.13 -0.49
N GLN A 219 11.79 20.56 -1.51
CA GLN A 219 10.71 21.54 -1.36
C GLN A 219 9.37 20.87 -1.02
N ASN A 220 8.62 21.50 -0.11
CA ASN A 220 7.25 21.09 0.18
C ASN A 220 6.36 21.33 -1.05
N THR A 221 5.80 20.26 -1.60
CA THR A 221 5.14 20.29 -2.92
C THR A 221 3.74 19.73 -2.82
N LEU A 222 2.75 20.52 -3.22
CA LEU A 222 1.38 20.05 -3.45
C LEU A 222 1.16 19.80 -4.94
N THR A 223 1.02 18.54 -5.32
CA THR A 223 0.77 18.16 -6.71
C THR A 223 -0.70 17.81 -6.92
N ILE A 224 -1.40 18.63 -7.70
CA ILE A 224 -2.78 18.38 -8.11
C ILE A 224 -2.77 17.93 -9.57
N LEU A 225 -3.13 16.66 -9.79
CA LEU A 225 -3.26 16.07 -11.12
C LEU A 225 -4.57 15.28 -11.20
N PRO A 226 -5.19 15.17 -12.39
CA PRO A 226 -6.38 14.36 -12.58
C PRO A 226 -6.10 12.88 -12.33
N SER A 227 -7.14 12.11 -12.01
CA SER A 227 -7.05 10.65 -11.88
C SER A 227 -6.56 10.03 -13.19
N GLY A 228 -5.70 9.02 -13.09
CA GLY A 228 -5.08 8.39 -14.26
C GLY A 228 -3.83 9.11 -14.79
N ALA A 229 -3.50 10.31 -14.30
CA ALA A 229 -2.28 11.05 -14.66
C ALA A 229 -0.97 10.47 -14.06
N ARG A 230 -0.94 9.17 -13.73
CA ARG A 230 0.25 8.44 -13.26
C ARG A 230 1.01 9.11 -12.11
N LYS A 231 0.30 9.62 -11.09
CA LYS A 231 0.91 10.23 -9.88
C LYS A 231 1.97 9.33 -9.23
N THR A 232 1.78 8.02 -9.30
CA THR A 232 2.75 7.01 -8.84
C THR A 232 4.14 7.15 -9.47
N LEU A 233 4.21 7.53 -10.74
CA LEU A 233 5.49 7.75 -11.43
C LEU A 233 6.30 8.86 -10.75
N ILE A 234 5.64 9.91 -10.24
CA ILE A 234 6.31 11.07 -9.63
C ILE A 234 7.15 10.61 -8.45
N PHE A 235 6.54 9.90 -7.49
CA PHE A 235 7.28 9.49 -6.30
C PHE A 235 8.22 8.30 -6.55
N LEU A 236 7.95 7.42 -7.52
CA LEU A 236 8.88 6.34 -7.88
C LEU A 236 10.17 6.89 -8.53
N VAL A 237 10.05 7.81 -9.48
CA VAL A 237 11.22 8.44 -10.09
C VAL A 237 11.96 9.28 -9.06
N SER A 238 11.20 9.99 -8.20
CA SER A 238 11.80 10.77 -7.12
C SER A 238 12.57 9.90 -6.12
N SER A 239 12.06 8.72 -5.74
CA SER A 239 12.76 7.82 -4.82
C SER A 239 14.03 7.23 -5.42
N ILE A 240 14.03 6.92 -6.71
CA ILE A 240 15.21 6.40 -7.40
C ILE A 240 16.31 7.47 -7.50
N LEU A 241 15.94 8.71 -7.77
CA LEU A 241 16.90 9.82 -7.91
C LEU A 241 17.31 10.46 -6.57
N SER A 242 16.54 10.25 -5.49
CA SER A 242 16.87 10.73 -4.15
C SER A 242 17.88 9.82 -3.44
N ARG A 243 18.71 10.41 -2.57
CA ARG A 243 19.58 9.67 -1.64
C ARG A 243 18.87 9.28 -0.35
N THR A 244 17.76 9.93 -0.04
CA THR A 244 16.96 9.69 1.17
C THR A 244 15.98 8.55 0.96
N LEU A 245 15.50 7.93 2.03
CA LEU A 245 14.36 7.02 1.94
C LEU A 245 13.07 7.81 1.66
N THR A 246 12.33 7.44 0.62
CA THR A 246 11.00 8.00 0.35
C THR A 246 9.93 7.18 1.07
N VAL A 247 9.24 7.76 2.04
CA VAL A 247 8.14 7.10 2.77
C VAL A 247 6.80 7.55 2.20
N VAL A 248 6.08 6.63 1.57
CA VAL A 248 4.78 6.88 0.92
C VAL A 248 3.65 6.45 1.85
N PHE A 249 2.87 7.40 2.33
CA PHE A 249 1.62 7.17 3.06
C PHE A 249 0.46 7.06 2.06
N THR A 250 -0.16 5.89 1.96
CA THR A 250 -1.33 5.69 1.07
C THR A 250 -2.47 4.98 1.80
N PRO A 251 -3.73 5.42 1.62
CA PRO A 251 -4.87 4.78 2.28
C PRO A 251 -5.32 3.49 1.58
N LEU A 252 -5.03 3.32 0.28
CA LEU A 252 -5.58 2.28 -0.57
C LEU A 252 -4.60 1.13 -0.88
N LYS A 253 -3.29 1.35 -0.76
CA LYS A 253 -2.26 0.40 -1.21
C LYS A 253 -1.05 0.30 -0.28
N ALA A 254 -1.27 0.08 1.01
CA ALA A 254 -0.18 -0.44 1.83
C ALA A 254 -0.10 -1.95 1.62
N ILE A 255 0.73 -2.37 0.65
CA ILE A 255 1.13 -3.77 0.46
C ILE A 255 2.08 -4.21 1.58
N MET A 256 2.66 -3.30 2.35
CA MET A 256 3.37 -3.65 3.58
C MET A 256 2.36 -4.04 4.66
N GLU A 257 1.91 -5.26 4.52
CA GLU A 257 0.89 -5.97 5.27
C GLU A 257 0.99 -5.71 6.77
N ASN A 258 -0.17 -5.64 7.41
CA ASN A 258 -0.30 -5.75 8.85
C ASN A 258 0.17 -7.11 9.43
N GLN A 259 0.89 -7.95 8.65
CA GLN A 259 1.18 -9.35 8.95
C GLN A 259 2.42 -9.93 8.23
N LEU A 260 3.53 -9.19 8.07
CA LEU A 260 4.79 -9.82 7.64
C LEU A 260 5.48 -10.52 8.83
N PRO A 261 6.01 -11.74 8.66
CA PRO A 261 6.91 -12.39 9.62
C PRO A 261 8.07 -11.50 10.08
N LEU A 262 8.57 -11.70 11.31
CA LEU A 262 9.61 -10.86 11.91
C LEU A 262 10.89 -10.85 11.08
N ASP A 263 11.36 -12.02 10.66
CA ASP A 263 12.56 -12.22 9.85
C ASP A 263 12.52 -11.43 8.53
N ILE A 264 11.35 -11.29 7.92
CA ILE A 264 11.16 -10.46 6.72
C ILE A 264 11.27 -8.97 7.08
N GLN A 265 10.70 -8.54 8.21
CA GLN A 265 10.82 -7.16 8.67
C GLN A 265 12.26 -6.78 9.00
N GLU A 266 13.03 -7.67 9.64
CA GLU A 266 14.45 -7.45 9.92
C GLU A 266 15.28 -7.29 8.63
N LYS A 267 14.97 -8.12 7.61
CA LYS A 267 15.60 -8.00 6.29
C LYS A 267 15.28 -6.68 5.63
N ILE A 268 14.01 -6.25 5.63
CA ILE A 268 13.63 -4.95 5.06
C ILE A 268 14.33 -3.80 5.80
N PHE A 269 14.42 -3.87 7.13
CA PHE A 269 15.15 -2.88 7.92
C PHE A 269 16.63 -2.82 7.52
N SER A 270 17.27 -3.98 7.35
CA SER A 270 18.67 -4.08 6.92
C SER A 270 18.87 -3.57 5.49
N GLU A 271 17.92 -3.83 4.59
CA GLU A 271 17.92 -3.32 3.21
C GLU A 271 17.77 -1.80 3.15
N VAL A 272 16.93 -1.22 4.01
CA VAL A 272 16.81 0.23 4.17
C VAL A 272 18.11 0.81 4.70
N ALA A 273 18.71 0.20 5.73
CA ALA A 273 19.99 0.62 6.29
C ALA A 273 21.13 0.62 5.25
N ALA A 274 21.13 -0.37 4.36
CA ALA A 274 22.08 -0.48 3.27
C ALA A 274 21.78 0.48 2.09
N GLY A 275 20.63 1.14 2.07
CA GLY A 275 20.21 2.02 0.96
C GLY A 275 19.73 1.26 -0.29
N ILE A 276 19.42 -0.04 -0.15
CA ILE A 276 18.84 -0.87 -1.22
C ILE A 276 17.39 -0.45 -1.48
N THR A 277 16.62 -0.31 -0.39
CA THR A 277 15.21 0.08 -0.45
C THR A 277 15.10 1.60 -0.63
N LYS A 278 14.57 2.03 -1.78
CA LYS A 278 14.43 3.46 -2.13
C LYS A 278 13.12 4.07 -1.65
N ASP A 279 12.06 3.27 -1.61
CA ASP A 279 10.75 3.69 -1.14
C ASP A 279 10.11 2.69 -0.19
N LEU A 280 9.36 3.22 0.78
CA LEU A 280 8.66 2.46 1.80
C LEU A 280 7.19 2.87 1.83
N TRP A 281 6.31 1.94 1.47
CA TRP A 281 4.88 2.21 1.39
C TRP A 281 4.19 1.79 2.68
N THR A 282 3.45 2.69 3.32
CA THR A 282 2.81 2.43 4.60
C THR A 282 1.45 3.11 4.71
N THR A 283 0.68 2.71 5.72
CA THR A 283 -0.56 3.38 6.10
C THR A 283 -0.28 4.46 7.16
N PRO A 284 -1.08 5.55 7.19
CA PRO A 284 -1.09 6.48 8.31
C PRO A 284 -1.40 5.79 9.65
N GLU A 285 -2.30 4.79 9.63
CA GLU A 285 -2.68 3.99 10.80
C GLU A 285 -1.47 3.34 11.48
N LYS A 286 -0.54 2.78 10.68
CA LYS A 286 0.67 2.14 11.21
C LYS A 286 1.58 3.14 11.89
N PHE A 287 1.77 4.32 11.28
CA PHE A 287 2.57 5.39 11.87
C PHE A 287 2.03 5.87 13.20
N ILE A 288 0.71 5.97 13.35
CA ILE A 288 0.08 6.40 14.60
C ILE A 288 0.10 5.30 15.66
N LYS A 289 -0.19 4.06 15.28
CA LYS A 289 -0.34 2.96 16.25
C LYS A 289 0.99 2.35 16.70
N SER A 290 2.05 2.43 15.89
CA SER A 290 3.31 1.76 16.17
C SER A 290 4.41 2.75 16.57
N SER A 291 4.72 2.83 17.88
CA SER A 291 5.89 3.56 18.39
C SER A 291 7.20 3.02 17.82
N LYS A 292 7.29 1.69 17.73
CA LYS A 292 8.41 0.96 17.10
C LYS A 292 8.68 1.41 15.67
N PHE A 293 7.63 1.56 14.85
CA PHE A 293 7.76 2.05 13.48
C PHE A 293 8.19 3.52 13.42
N ARG A 294 7.73 4.36 14.35
CA ARG A 294 8.21 5.75 14.44
C ARG A 294 9.69 5.82 14.85
N GLN A 295 10.12 4.97 15.79
CA GLN A 295 11.52 4.87 16.19
C GLN A 295 12.40 4.43 15.02
N PHE A 296 11.94 3.45 14.23
CA PHE A 296 12.62 3.05 13.00
C PHE A 296 12.83 4.22 12.05
N LEU A 297 11.76 4.97 11.72
CA LEU A 297 11.87 6.11 10.83
C LEU A 297 12.78 7.20 11.40
N HIS A 298 12.74 7.42 12.73
CA HIS A 298 13.65 8.32 13.40
C HIS A 298 15.12 7.90 13.20
N ASN A 299 15.45 6.62 13.40
CA ASN A 299 16.83 6.15 13.22
C ASN A 299 17.27 6.29 11.76
N VAL A 300 16.38 6.00 10.80
CA VAL A 300 16.68 6.15 9.36
C VAL A 300 16.92 7.61 9.01
N SER A 301 16.12 8.54 9.56
CA SER A 301 16.31 9.97 9.29
C SER A 301 17.68 10.49 9.77
N GLN A 302 18.22 9.93 10.86
CA GLN A 302 19.57 10.27 11.34
C GLN A 302 20.69 9.73 10.45
N THR A 303 20.44 8.67 9.69
CA THR A 303 21.48 7.98 8.90
C THR A 303 21.53 8.43 7.44
N CYS A 304 20.40 8.43 6.74
CA CYS A 304 20.34 8.74 5.31
C CYS A 304 19.28 9.80 4.93
N GLY A 305 18.53 10.32 5.91
CA GLY A 305 17.43 11.25 5.70
C GLY A 305 16.17 10.57 5.16
N ILE A 306 15.03 11.25 5.33
CA ILE A 306 13.71 10.79 4.88
C ILE A 306 12.98 11.91 4.16
N GLN A 307 12.26 11.55 3.10
CA GLN A 307 11.25 12.40 2.47
C GLN A 307 9.89 11.71 2.51
N PHE A 308 8.84 12.46 2.82
CA PHE A 308 7.48 11.93 2.93
C PHE A 308 6.64 12.25 1.70
N VAL A 309 5.83 11.28 1.27
CA VAL A 309 4.81 11.43 0.24
C VAL A 309 3.47 11.06 0.86
N ILE A 310 2.49 11.96 0.78
CA ILE A 310 1.12 11.70 1.24
C ILE A 310 0.24 11.51 0.00
N ASP A 311 -0.06 10.26 -0.29
CA ASP A 311 -1.00 9.87 -1.34
C ASP A 311 -2.44 10.07 -0.87
N GLU A 312 -3.31 10.43 -1.80
CA GLU A 312 -4.72 10.77 -1.55
C GLU A 312 -4.92 11.81 -0.43
N LEU A 313 -4.15 12.91 -0.48
CA LEU A 313 -4.21 14.01 0.49
C LEU A 313 -5.62 14.56 0.75
N HIS A 314 -6.54 14.42 -0.21
CA HIS A 314 -7.95 14.80 -0.03
C HIS A 314 -8.62 14.07 1.15
N CYS A 315 -8.13 12.87 1.52
CA CYS A 315 -8.57 12.14 2.71
C CYS A 315 -8.29 12.90 4.02
N ILE A 316 -7.35 13.85 4.03
CA ILE A 316 -7.09 14.73 5.18
C ILE A 316 -8.11 15.87 5.24
N LEU A 317 -8.55 16.37 4.09
CA LEU A 317 -9.39 17.56 3.98
C LEU A 317 -10.88 17.25 4.16
N GLU A 318 -11.34 16.06 3.75
CA GLU A 318 -12.73 15.62 3.91
C GLU A 318 -13.00 15.06 5.32
N PHE A 319 -12.95 15.93 6.33
CA PHE A 319 -13.07 15.61 7.75
C PHE A 319 -14.43 15.03 8.24
N GLY A 320 -15.28 14.54 7.35
CA GLY A 320 -16.59 13.98 7.70
C GLY A 320 -16.70 12.46 7.63
N HIS A 321 -16.14 11.81 6.59
CA HIS A 321 -16.56 10.44 6.25
C HIS A 321 -15.46 9.50 5.71
N PHE A 322 -14.23 9.94 5.51
CA PHE A 322 -13.18 9.10 4.91
C PHE A 322 -11.91 9.05 5.78
N ARG A 323 -11.92 8.13 6.77
CA ARG A 323 -10.83 7.77 7.71
C ARG A 323 -10.35 8.89 8.65
N LEU A 324 -10.76 8.78 9.91
CA LEU A 324 -10.38 9.59 11.08
C LEU A 324 -8.87 9.63 11.45
N VAL A 325 -7.96 9.11 10.61
CA VAL A 325 -6.59 8.74 11.02
C VAL A 325 -5.53 9.75 10.55
N TYR A 326 -5.80 10.56 9.54
CA TYR A 326 -4.87 11.61 9.12
C TYR A 326 -4.63 12.83 10.06
N PRO A 327 -5.47 13.17 11.08
CA PRO A 327 -5.29 14.38 11.89
C PRO A 327 -3.95 14.46 12.64
N LEU A 328 -3.28 13.33 12.87
CA LEU A 328 -2.03 13.26 13.64
C LEU A 328 -0.76 13.44 12.79
N VAL A 329 -0.84 13.29 11.47
CA VAL A 329 0.32 13.48 10.57
C VAL A 329 0.62 14.98 10.36
N SER A 330 -0.38 15.84 10.57
CA SER A 330 -0.25 17.30 10.52
C SER A 330 0.28 17.95 11.81
N SER A 331 0.59 17.16 12.84
CA SER A 331 1.23 17.68 14.06
C SER A 331 2.70 18.01 13.76
N PRO A 332 3.19 19.22 14.07
CA PRO A 332 4.59 19.58 13.86
C PRO A 332 5.46 18.88 14.90
N PHE A 333 5.77 17.61 14.68
CA PHE A 333 6.95 17.01 15.31
C PHE A 333 8.16 17.65 14.65
N SER A 334 8.74 18.61 15.37
CA SER A 334 10.03 19.21 15.09
C SER A 334 11.10 18.13 15.27
N LEU A 335 11.33 17.36 14.22
CA LEU A 335 12.58 16.64 14.03
C LEU A 335 13.58 17.68 13.51
N LYS A 336 14.39 18.20 14.44
CA LYS A 336 15.61 18.93 14.10
C LYS A 336 16.65 17.99 13.52
#